data_AF-A0A7S0C693-F1
#
_entry.id   AF-A0A7S0C693-F1
#
_cell.length_a   1.000
_cell.length_b   1.000
_cell.length_c   1.000
_cell.angle_alpha   90.00
_cell.angle_beta   90.00
_cell.angle_gamma   90.00
#
_symmetry.space_group_name_H-M   'P 1'
#
loop_
_entity.id
_entity.type
_entity.pdbx_description
1 polymer ?
#
loop_
_entity_poly.entity_id
_entity_poly.type
_entity_poly.pdbx_seq_one_letter_code
_entity_poly.pdbx_strand_id
1 'polypeptide(L)'
;LETIASNEKCNVGGIVLDPDTKEIKGISFNYARTERLFYDDELEKDYKILESLGPKDAEVGISSETEDESTWIVSYSRSDGPTEYKIYDQKEKTISPLFVGKPVLLDYKFAPMEDVRIQTRDGLEL
;
A
#
# COMPACT_ATOMS: atom_id res chain seq x y z
N LEU A 1 -2.43 25.73 -14.64
CA LEU A 1 -2.01 24.58 -13.83
C LEU A 1 -2.45 23.34 -14.58
N GLU A 2 -1.57 22.34 -14.69
CA GLU A 2 -1.83 21.07 -15.35
C GLU A 2 -2.19 20.02 -14.30
N THR A 3 -3.18 19.18 -14.58
CA THR A 3 -3.60 18.09 -13.69
C THR A 3 -2.83 16.83 -14.05
N ILE A 4 -2.14 16.24 -13.07
CA ILE A 4 -1.34 15.02 -13.25
C ILE A 4 -2.20 13.76 -13.04
N ALA A 5 -2.99 13.73 -11.97
CA ALA A 5 -3.96 12.68 -11.70
C ALA A 5 -5.13 13.21 -10.87
N SER A 6 -6.30 12.60 -11.04
CA SER A 6 -7.51 12.86 -10.25
C SER A 6 -8.40 11.63 -10.23
N ASN A 7 -9.23 11.51 -9.20
CA ASN A 7 -10.27 10.48 -9.09
C ASN A 7 -11.59 11.17 -8.72
N GLU A 8 -12.69 10.77 -9.38
CA GLU A 8 -14.01 11.36 -9.14
C GLU A 8 -14.63 10.93 -7.80
N LYS A 9 -14.18 9.79 -7.25
CA LYS A 9 -14.76 9.15 -6.06
C LYS A 9 -14.07 9.54 -4.76
N CYS A 10 -12.80 9.93 -4.83
CA CYS A 10 -12.00 10.22 -3.64
C CYS A 10 -10.86 11.20 -3.91
N ASN A 11 -10.25 11.71 -2.84
CA ASN A 11 -9.06 12.55 -2.95
C ASN A 11 -7.79 11.71 -3.05
N VAL A 12 -6.70 12.35 -3.49
CA VAL A 12 -5.36 11.77 -3.45
C VAL A 12 -5.01 11.45 -2.00
N GLY A 13 -4.66 10.19 -1.74
CA GLY A 13 -4.26 9.69 -0.43
C GLY A 13 -2.76 9.79 -0.18
N GLY A 14 -1.93 9.73 -1.24
CA GLY A 14 -0.48 9.83 -1.12
C GLY A 14 0.22 9.97 -2.47
N ILE A 15 1.46 10.45 -2.43
CA ILE A 15 2.32 10.60 -3.60
C ILE A 15 3.68 10.01 -3.25
N VAL A 16 4.23 9.20 -4.16
CA VAL A 16 5.61 8.70 -4.10
C VAL A 16 6.42 9.54 -5.07
N LEU A 17 7.48 10.15 -4.54
CA LEU A 17 8.39 10.99 -5.31
C LEU A 17 9.77 10.34 -5.34
N ASP A 18 10.47 10.50 -6.45
CA ASP A 18 11.90 10.25 -6.49
C ASP A 18 12.62 11.15 -5.46
N PRO A 19 13.50 10.59 -4.61
CA PRO A 19 14.14 11.36 -3.55
C PRO A 19 15.08 12.45 -4.09
N ASP A 20 15.65 12.28 -5.29
CA ASP A 20 16.62 13.21 -5.88
C ASP A 20 15.95 14.18 -6.87
N THR A 21 15.26 13.66 -7.88
CA THR A 21 14.66 14.45 -8.97
C THR A 21 13.33 15.09 -8.57
N LYS A 22 12.67 14.56 -7.54
CA LYS A 22 11.30 14.91 -7.12
C LYS A 22 10.25 14.64 -8.20
N GLU A 23 10.57 13.81 -9.19
CA GLU A 23 9.59 13.31 -10.16
C GLU A 23 8.59 12.40 -9.47
N ILE A 24 7.35 12.39 -9.96
CA ILE A 24 6.30 11.53 -9.41
C ILE A 24 6.53 10.11 -9.91
N LYS A 25 6.75 9.17 -8.98
CA LYS A 25 6.84 7.72 -9.27
C LYS A 25 5.50 7.03 -9.13
N GLY A 26 4.62 7.54 -8.27
CA GLY A 26 3.28 6.99 -8.10
C GLY A 26 2.34 7.87 -7.29
N ILE A 27 1.04 7.65 -7.46
CA ILE A 27 -0.05 8.33 -6.76
C ILE A 27 -0.99 7.27 -6.20
N SER A 28 -1.38 7.44 -4.94
CA SER A 28 -2.34 6.55 -4.25
C SER A 28 -3.67 7.27 -4.03
N PHE A 29 -4.76 6.53 -4.22
CA PHE A 29 -6.13 6.93 -3.94
C PHE A 29 -6.70 6.03 -2.85
N ASN A 30 -7.14 6.62 -1.75
CA ASN A 30 -7.69 5.88 -0.62
C ASN A 30 -9.21 5.82 -0.78
N TYR A 31 -9.70 4.84 -1.54
CA TYR A 31 -11.13 4.54 -1.62
C TYR A 31 -11.47 3.44 -0.60
N ALA A 32 -12.16 2.37 -1.01
CA ALA A 32 -12.39 1.20 -0.15
C ALA A 32 -11.11 0.38 0.13
N ARG A 33 -10.22 0.33 -0.87
CA ARG A 33 -8.86 -0.19 -0.80
C ARG A 33 -7.94 0.85 -1.45
N THR A 34 -6.66 0.80 -1.13
CA THR A 34 -5.66 1.68 -1.71
C THR A 34 -5.45 1.33 -3.18
N GLU A 35 -5.90 2.21 -4.07
CA GLU A 35 -5.66 2.11 -5.50
C GLU A 35 -4.41 2.93 -5.85
N ARG A 36 -3.55 2.42 -6.75
CA ARG A 36 -2.30 3.08 -7.11
C ARG A 36 -2.19 3.28 -8.62
N LEU A 37 -1.75 4.47 -9.00
CA LEU A 37 -1.33 4.82 -10.35
C LEU A 37 0.19 5.01 -10.34
N PHE A 38 0.92 4.19 -11.07
CA PHE A 38 2.37 4.27 -11.17
C PHE A 38 2.80 5.01 -12.43
N TYR A 39 3.87 5.78 -12.28
CA TYR A 39 4.58 6.47 -13.37
C TYR A 39 6.02 5.95 -13.51
N ASP A 40 6.41 5.01 -12.65
CA ASP A 40 7.67 4.31 -12.65
C ASP A 40 7.40 2.80 -12.76
N ASP A 41 7.88 2.20 -13.86
CA ASP A 41 7.67 0.79 -14.19
C ASP A 41 8.38 -0.17 -13.23
N GLU A 42 9.48 0.24 -12.60
CA GLU A 42 10.22 -0.59 -11.64
C GLU A 42 9.49 -0.60 -10.30
N LEU A 43 9.03 0.56 -9.84
CA LEU A 43 8.20 0.69 -8.65
C LEU A 43 6.91 -0.13 -8.78
N GLU A 44 6.24 -0.07 -9.94
CA GLU A 44 5.03 -0.88 -10.19
C GLU A 44 5.33 -2.39 -10.08
N LYS A 45 6.45 -2.86 -10.64
CA LYS A 45 6.86 -4.27 -10.53
C LYS A 45 7.14 -4.66 -9.09
N ASP A 46 7.80 -3.80 -8.33
CA ASP A 46 8.12 -4.08 -6.93
C ASP A 46 6.87 -4.17 -6.07
N TYR A 47 5.88 -3.29 -6.27
CA TYR A 47 4.58 -3.43 -5.61
C TYR A 47 3.88 -4.74 -5.95
N LYS A 48 3.88 -5.17 -7.24
CA LYS A 48 3.32 -6.47 -7.64
C LYS A 48 4.03 -7.65 -6.98
N ILE A 49 5.36 -7.57 -6.83
CA ILE A 49 6.14 -8.60 -6.12
C ILE A 49 5.75 -8.62 -4.65
N LEU A 50 5.71 -7.46 -3.99
CA LEU A 50 5.33 -7.35 -2.58
C LEU A 50 3.91 -7.88 -2.32
N GLU A 51 2.95 -7.54 -3.18
CA GLU A 51 1.59 -8.10 -3.11
C GLU A 51 1.58 -9.63 -3.25
N SER A 52 2.45 -10.19 -4.10
CA SER A 52 2.56 -11.64 -4.31
C SER A 52 3.24 -12.39 -3.16
N LEU A 53 4.21 -11.75 -2.49
CA LEU A 53 4.95 -12.31 -1.36
C LEU A 53 4.24 -12.05 0.00
N GLY A 54 3.31 -11.11 0.02
CA GLY A 54 2.54 -10.72 1.19
C GLY A 54 1.50 -11.75 1.65
N PRO A 55 0.93 -11.58 2.86
CA PRO A 55 -0.28 -12.29 3.24
C PRO A 55 -1.40 -11.99 2.24
N LYS A 56 -2.27 -12.98 2.00
CA LYS A 56 -3.45 -12.80 1.14
C LYS A 56 -4.35 -11.66 1.66
N ASP A 57 -4.90 -10.88 0.75
CA ASP A 57 -5.85 -9.79 1.02
C ASP A 57 -5.28 -8.64 1.89
N ALA A 58 -3.95 -8.59 2.06
CA ALA A 58 -3.26 -7.51 2.75
C ALA A 58 -2.99 -6.33 1.80
N GLU A 59 -3.07 -5.12 2.33
CA GLU A 59 -2.59 -3.91 1.68
C GLU A 59 -1.10 -3.72 1.97
N VAL A 60 -0.34 -3.45 0.91
CA VAL A 60 1.08 -3.12 1.00
C VAL A 60 1.23 -1.62 1.26
N GLY A 61 2.10 -1.26 2.20
CA GLY A 61 2.56 0.11 2.42
C GLY A 61 4.07 0.16 2.62
N ILE A 62 4.72 1.21 2.10
CA ILE A 62 6.15 1.46 2.36
C ILE A 62 6.24 2.38 3.58
N SER A 63 6.84 1.89 4.66
CA SER A 63 7.01 2.64 5.91
C SER A 63 8.31 3.44 5.94
N SER A 64 9.36 2.95 5.28
CA SER A 64 10.66 3.60 5.14
C SER A 64 11.45 2.92 4.03
N GLU A 65 12.41 3.62 3.44
CA GLU A 65 13.39 3.07 2.51
C GLU A 65 14.76 3.68 2.78
N THR A 66 15.82 2.98 2.38
CA THR A 66 17.16 3.57 2.33
C THR A 66 17.25 4.59 1.20
N GLU A 67 18.18 5.54 1.31
CA GLU A 67 18.38 6.59 0.29
C GLU A 67 18.71 6.02 -1.10
N ASP A 68 19.41 4.89 -1.15
CA ASP A 68 19.73 4.16 -2.38
C ASP A 68 18.62 3.21 -2.85
N GLU A 69 17.46 3.24 -2.19
CA GLU A 69 16.30 2.38 -2.43
C GLU A 69 16.59 0.87 -2.40
N SER A 70 17.73 0.43 -1.84
CA SER A 70 18.12 -0.98 -1.83
C SER A 70 17.36 -1.82 -0.79
N THR A 71 16.92 -1.18 0.30
CA THR A 71 16.25 -1.86 1.42
C THR A 71 15.02 -1.08 1.88
N TRP A 72 13.85 -1.71 1.88
CA TRP A 72 12.60 -1.09 2.30
C TRP A 72 12.03 -1.74 3.56
N ILE A 73 11.44 -0.95 4.44
CA ILE A 73 10.54 -1.43 5.49
C ILE A 73 9.13 -1.39 4.91
N VAL A 74 8.56 -2.58 4.74
CA VAL A 74 7.22 -2.77 4.18
C VAL A 74 6.26 -3.17 5.29
N SER A 75 5.13 -2.48 5.36
CA SER A 75 4.00 -2.85 6.21
C SER A 75 2.94 -3.58 5.39
N TYR A 76 2.38 -4.65 5.95
CA TYR A 76 1.22 -5.36 5.44
C TYR A 76 0.06 -5.17 6.42
N SER A 77 -0.98 -4.47 6.00
CA SER A 77 -2.21 -4.29 6.78
C SER A 77 -3.33 -5.17 6.25
N ARG A 78 -4.04 -5.85 7.14
CA ARG A 78 -5.19 -6.70 6.81
C ARG A 78 -6.30 -6.51 7.83
N SER A 79 -7.54 -6.73 7.41
CA SER A 79 -8.71 -6.59 8.29
C SER A 79 -8.77 -7.69 9.36
N ASP A 80 -8.12 -8.82 9.12
CA ASP A 80 -8.18 -10.02 9.95
C ASP A 80 -6.92 -10.28 10.79
N GLY A 81 -6.12 -9.25 11.08
CA GLY A 81 -4.93 -9.41 11.90
C GLY A 81 -4.17 -8.10 12.18
N PRO A 82 -3.16 -8.15 13.07
CA PRO A 82 -2.29 -7.01 13.29
C PRO A 82 -1.42 -6.72 12.07
N THR A 83 -1.00 -5.45 11.91
CA THR A 83 -0.04 -5.05 10.87
C THR A 83 1.30 -5.77 11.08
N GLU A 84 1.79 -6.39 10.02
CA GLU A 84 3.08 -7.07 9.96
C GLU A 84 4.08 -6.19 9.22
N TYR A 85 5.28 -6.05 9.77
CA TYR A 85 6.38 -5.32 9.15
C TYR A 85 7.45 -6.30 8.68
N LYS A 86 7.94 -6.08 7.47
CA LYS A 86 8.96 -6.90 6.81
C LYS A 86 10.06 -6.00 6.24
N ILE A 87 11.27 -6.54 6.13
CA ILE A 87 12.34 -5.93 5.33
C ILE A 87 12.24 -6.53 3.93
N TYR A 88 12.21 -5.66 2.92
CA TYR A 88 12.30 -6.02 1.52
C TYR A 88 13.69 -5.69 1.00
N ASP A 89 14.37 -6.71 0.49
CA ASP A 89 15.61 -6.56 -0.27
C ASP A 89 15.23 -6.32 -1.74
N GLN A 90 15.48 -5.10 -2.22
CA GLN A 90 15.09 -4.69 -3.57
C GLN A 90 15.86 -5.47 -4.62
N LYS A 91 17.12 -5.84 -4.37
CA LYS A 91 17.98 -6.48 -5.37
C LYS A 91 17.61 -7.96 -5.53
N GLU A 92 17.47 -8.66 -4.41
CA GLU A 92 17.14 -10.08 -4.40
C GLU A 92 15.62 -10.32 -4.53
N LYS A 93 14.81 -9.27 -4.43
CA LYS A 93 13.34 -9.31 -4.49
C LYS A 93 12.77 -10.27 -3.43
N THR A 94 13.34 -10.24 -2.23
CA THR A 94 12.92 -11.12 -1.12
C THR A 94 12.44 -10.31 0.08
N ILE A 95 11.60 -10.95 0.91
CA ILE A 95 11.11 -10.37 2.16
C ILE A 95 11.59 -11.19 3.36
N SER A 96 11.96 -10.51 4.43
CA SER A 96 12.26 -11.12 5.73
C SER A 96 11.43 -10.48 6.85
N PRO A 97 11.02 -11.23 7.88
CA PRO A 97 10.24 -10.67 8.98
C PRO A 97 11.04 -9.61 9.75
N LEU A 98 10.38 -8.50 10.12
CA LEU A 98 10.95 -7.48 10.98
C LEU A 98 10.29 -7.50 12.37
N PHE A 99 9.00 -7.15 12.46
CA PHE A 99 8.20 -7.28 13.68
C PHE A 99 6.69 -7.24 13.37
N VAL A 100 5.86 -7.56 14.37
CA VAL A 100 4.40 -7.36 14.33
C VAL A 100 4.04 -6.21 15.24
N GLY A 101 3.28 -5.22 14.76
CA GLY A 101 3.05 -3.96 15.49
C GLY A 101 2.32 -4.14 16.83
N LYS A 102 1.41 -5.12 16.91
CA LYS A 102 0.68 -5.49 18.15
C LYS A 102 0.69 -7.01 18.32
N PRO A 103 1.78 -7.60 18.84
CA PRO A 103 1.95 -9.05 18.87
C PRO A 103 0.92 -9.77 19.74
N VAL A 104 0.42 -9.11 20.80
CA VAL A 104 -0.65 -9.66 21.67
C VAL A 104 -1.94 -9.98 20.90
N LEU A 105 -2.15 -9.39 19.72
CA LEU A 105 -3.33 -9.66 18.89
C LEU A 105 -3.20 -10.96 18.08
N LEU A 106 -2.01 -11.57 17.99
CA LEU A 106 -1.81 -12.82 17.25
C LEU A 106 -2.56 -14.01 17.88
N ASP A 107 -2.85 -13.94 19.18
CA ASP A 107 -3.59 -14.98 19.90
C ASP A 107 -5.10 -14.96 19.63
N TYR A 108 -5.59 -13.98 18.87
CA TYR A 108 -7.01 -13.79 18.59
C TYR A 108 -7.33 -14.05 17.12
N LYS A 109 -8.50 -14.63 16.89
CA LYS A 109 -9.06 -14.79 15.54
C LYS A 109 -9.95 -13.60 15.21
N PHE A 110 -9.51 -12.77 14.27
CA PHE A 110 -10.27 -11.63 13.76
C PHE A 110 -11.23 -12.09 12.66
N ALA A 111 -12.28 -11.32 12.44
CA ALA A 111 -13.19 -11.52 11.32
C ALA A 111 -12.71 -10.69 10.11
N PRO A 112 -12.75 -11.24 8.88
CA PRO A 112 -12.47 -10.45 7.70
C PRO A 112 -13.53 -9.36 7.52
N MET A 113 -13.13 -8.24 6.94
CA MET A 113 -14.02 -7.17 6.49
C MET A 113 -14.07 -7.11 4.97
N GLU A 114 -15.27 -6.89 4.44
CA GLU A 114 -15.54 -6.71 3.01
C GLU A 114 -15.91 -5.25 2.73
N ASP A 115 -15.61 -4.76 1.51
CA ASP A 115 -16.15 -3.46 1.08
C ASP A 115 -17.65 -3.62 0.78
N VAL A 116 -18.44 -2.61 1.15
CA VAL A 116 -19.87 -2.57 0.86
C VAL A 116 -20.17 -1.20 0.31
N ARG A 117 -20.78 -1.18 -0.87
CA ARG A 117 -21.16 0.05 -1.57
C ARG A 117 -22.67 0.21 -1.55
N ILE A 118 -23.14 1.36 -1.10
CA ILE A 118 -24.56 1.62 -0.90
C ILE A 118 -24.96 2.85 -1.71
N GLN A 119 -25.98 2.70 -2.57
CA GLN A 119 -26.55 3.82 -3.30
C GLN A 119 -27.36 4.71 -2.37
N THR A 120 -27.05 6.00 -2.36
CA THR A 120 -27.75 7.00 -1.56
C THR A 120 -28.94 7.59 -2.29
N ARG A 121 -29.76 8.34 -1.55
CA ARG A 121 -30.96 9.00 -2.08
C ARG A 121 -30.65 10.07 -3.14
N ASP A 122 -29.48 10.69 -3.07
CA ASP A 122 -29.00 11.68 -4.05
C ASP A 122 -28.23 11.06 -5.22
N GLY A 123 -28.17 9.72 -5.30
CA GLY A 123 -27.57 8.99 -6.42
C GLY A 123 -26.05 8.88 -6.36
N LEU A 124 -25.45 9.17 -5.20
CA LEU A 124 -24.03 8.96 -4.94
C LEU A 124 -23.81 7.58 -4.30
N GLU A 125 -22.57 7.10 -4.34
CA GLU A 125 -22.16 5.84 -3.71
C GLU A 125 -21.53 6.15 -2.34
N LEU A 126 -22.02 5.47 -1.29
CA LEU A 126 -21.39 5.39 0.04
C LEU A 126 -20.57 4.13 0.18
#